data_AF-A0A1J9U590-F1
#
_entry.id   AF-A0A1J9U590-F1
#
_cell.length_a   1.000
_cell.length_b   1.000
_cell.length_c   1.000
_cell.angle_alpha   90.00
_cell.angle_beta   90.00
_cell.angle_gamma   90.00
#
_symmetry.space_group_name_H-M   'P 1'
#
loop_
_entity.id
_entity.type
_entity.pdbx_description
1 polymer ?
#
loop_
_entity_poly.entity_id
_entity_poly.type
_entity_poly.pdbx_seq_one_letter_code
_entity_poly.pdbx_strand_id
1 'polypeptide(L)'
;MGRRCSAKGAIFMIEAVTQTFLEIQKQDVMKGTTDIPSFAREMTPKEIHSYEEANKPIRYVETRNQSLENDLHPITGVPFEKKIIELPSGEVVEGVFPEFPVTYEVQLEEQQYLNSDARQFKTAIRNLGQDVEYNLDLQKKFTPEQLEQIKYSETPDGYVWHHSEQPGVLQLVDKELHDKSGHTGGRNLWGGGTEHR
;
A
#
# COMPACT_ATOMS: atom_id res chain seq x y z
N MET A 1 58.80 -31.62 43.60
CA MET A 1 57.41 -31.36 44.04
C MET A 1 56.57 -30.95 42.83
N GLY A 2 55.89 -31.90 42.16
CA GLY A 2 54.90 -31.59 41.14
C GLY A 2 53.50 -31.54 41.75
N ARG A 3 52.78 -30.42 41.62
CA ARG A 3 51.36 -30.34 41.95
C ARG A 3 50.54 -30.44 40.66
N ARG A 4 49.80 -31.54 40.52
CA ARG A 4 48.63 -31.68 39.65
C ARG A 4 47.40 -31.21 40.42
N CYS A 5 46.49 -30.49 39.73
CA CYS A 5 45.03 -30.36 39.92
C CYS A 5 44.59 -29.01 39.31
N SER A 6 43.47 -28.83 38.61
CA SER A 6 42.30 -29.67 38.39
C SER A 6 41.58 -29.18 37.13
N ALA A 7 41.41 -30.04 36.12
CA ALA A 7 40.63 -29.78 34.91
C ALA A 7 39.15 -30.23 35.04
N LYS A 8 38.58 -30.12 36.26
CA LYS A 8 37.22 -30.63 36.54
C LYS A 8 36.11 -29.57 36.43
N GLY A 9 36.43 -28.29 36.25
CA GLY A 9 35.44 -27.21 36.19
C GLY A 9 34.76 -26.99 34.82
N ALA A 10 35.45 -27.29 33.72
CA ALA A 10 34.94 -27.00 32.37
C ALA A 10 34.03 -28.08 31.78
N ILE A 11 34.12 -29.32 32.27
CA ILE A 11 33.35 -30.47 31.74
C ILE A 11 31.90 -30.42 32.25
N PHE A 12 31.66 -29.95 33.48
CA PHE A 12 30.33 -29.93 34.10
C PHE A 12 29.36 -28.92 33.47
N MET A 13 29.87 -27.82 32.89
CA MET A 13 29.03 -26.79 32.26
C MET A 13 28.54 -27.21 30.87
N ILE A 14 29.31 -28.02 30.12
CA ILE A 14 28.92 -28.49 28.78
C ILE A 14 27.83 -29.58 28.89
N GLU A 15 27.88 -30.42 29.92
CA GLU A 15 26.87 -31.45 30.18
C GLU A 15 25.51 -30.85 30.57
N ALA A 16 25.48 -29.73 31.31
CA ALA A 16 24.23 -29.06 31.69
C ALA A 16 23.51 -28.39 30.51
N VAL A 17 24.27 -27.79 29.57
CA VAL A 17 23.72 -27.16 28.36
C VAL A 17 23.21 -28.20 27.37
N THR A 18 23.86 -29.36 27.28
CA THR A 18 23.42 -30.46 26.41
C THR A 18 22.17 -31.16 26.93
N GLN A 19 22.00 -31.29 28.25
CA GLN A 19 20.75 -31.82 28.82
C GLN A 19 19.55 -30.88 28.62
N THR A 20 19.73 -29.56 28.79
CA THR A 20 18.64 -28.59 28.51
C THR A 20 18.25 -28.57 27.03
N PHE A 21 19.20 -28.77 26.11
CA PHE A 21 18.91 -28.86 24.67
C PHE A 21 18.10 -30.12 24.31
N LEU A 22 18.40 -31.26 24.97
CA LEU A 22 17.67 -32.51 24.78
C LEU A 22 16.26 -32.48 25.40
N GLU A 23 16.05 -31.69 26.46
CA GLU A 23 14.76 -31.54 27.12
C GLU A 23 13.82 -30.59 26.36
N ILE A 24 14.36 -29.55 25.71
CA ILE A 24 13.61 -28.69 24.77
C ILE A 24 13.13 -29.48 23.54
N GLN A 25 13.92 -30.46 23.05
CA GLN A 25 13.47 -31.34 21.97
C GLN A 25 12.34 -32.32 22.35
N LYS A 26 12.04 -32.48 23.65
CA LYS A 26 10.96 -33.34 24.14
C LYS A 26 9.66 -32.60 24.47
N GLN A 27 9.65 -31.26 24.45
CA GLN A 27 8.40 -30.52 24.50
C GLN A 27 7.74 -30.58 23.14
N ASP A 28 6.57 -31.22 23.08
CA ASP A 28 5.68 -31.35 21.92
C ASP A 28 5.55 -30.00 21.19
N VAL A 29 6.36 -29.83 20.15
CA VAL A 29 6.01 -28.96 19.03
C VAL A 29 4.78 -29.61 18.43
N MET A 30 3.61 -29.08 18.76
CA MET A 30 2.34 -29.37 18.11
C MET A 30 2.64 -29.62 16.63
N LYS A 31 2.48 -30.87 16.18
CA LYS A 31 2.66 -31.26 14.79
C LYS A 31 1.64 -30.47 13.96
N GLY A 32 2.02 -29.26 13.58
CA GLY A 32 1.37 -28.49 12.54
C GLY A 32 1.34 -29.39 11.33
N THR A 33 0.14 -29.63 10.83
CA THR A 33 -0.07 -30.42 9.63
C THR A 33 0.86 -29.86 8.53
N THR A 34 1.64 -30.72 7.89
CA THR A 34 2.44 -30.36 6.72
C THR A 34 1.58 -30.13 5.47
N ASP A 35 0.26 -30.33 5.60
CA ASP A 35 -0.67 -30.10 4.50
C ASP A 35 -0.85 -28.61 4.30
N ILE A 36 -0.22 -28.10 3.25
CA ILE A 36 -0.49 -26.79 2.70
C ILE A 36 -1.99 -26.77 2.34
N PRO A 37 -2.80 -25.90 2.98
CA PRO A 37 -4.23 -25.78 2.69
C PRO A 37 -4.44 -25.56 1.19
N SER A 38 -5.52 -26.10 0.64
CA SER A 38 -5.79 -26.01 -0.81
C SER A 38 -5.74 -24.58 -1.34
N PHE A 39 -6.23 -23.60 -0.57
CA PHE A 39 -6.18 -22.18 -0.95
C PHE A 39 -4.74 -21.63 -1.04
N ALA A 40 -3.82 -22.13 -0.21
CA ALA A 40 -2.41 -21.71 -0.18
C ALA A 40 -1.58 -22.37 -1.29
N ARG A 41 -2.09 -23.43 -1.94
CA ARG A 41 -1.46 -24.05 -3.12
C ARG A 41 -1.62 -23.21 -4.38
N GLU A 42 -2.64 -22.36 -4.43
CA GLU A 42 -2.93 -21.47 -5.56
C GLU A 42 -2.23 -20.10 -5.43
N MET A 43 -1.71 -19.77 -4.25
CA MET A 43 -0.87 -18.60 -4.04
C MET A 43 0.55 -18.90 -4.54
N THR A 44 0.85 -18.53 -5.79
CA THR A 44 2.25 -18.43 -6.23
C THR A 44 2.85 -17.17 -5.61
N PRO A 45 3.83 -17.27 -4.70
CA PRO A 45 4.56 -16.10 -4.24
C PRO A 45 5.19 -15.42 -5.44
N LYS A 46 5.01 -14.09 -5.57
CA LYS A 46 5.89 -13.31 -6.45
C LYS A 46 7.32 -13.57 -5.99
N GLU A 47 8.23 -13.77 -6.94
CA GLU A 47 9.62 -14.13 -6.66
C GLU A 47 10.21 -13.26 -5.54
N ILE A 48 10.80 -13.89 -4.52
CA ILE A 48 11.52 -13.17 -3.48
C ILE A 48 12.89 -12.82 -4.05
N HIS A 49 13.07 -11.58 -4.52
CA HIS A 49 14.31 -11.12 -5.15
C HIS A 49 15.46 -10.95 -4.16
N SER A 50 15.16 -10.71 -2.87
CA SER A 50 16.16 -10.59 -1.80
C SER A 50 15.57 -10.85 -0.40
N TYR A 51 16.36 -11.50 0.48
CA TYR A 51 16.03 -11.63 1.91
C TYR A 51 16.00 -10.28 2.65
N GLU A 52 16.74 -9.30 2.16
CA GLU A 52 16.78 -7.95 2.74
C GLU A 52 15.47 -7.20 2.47
N GLU A 53 14.93 -7.33 1.25
CA GLU A 53 13.62 -6.79 0.87
C GLU A 53 12.49 -7.46 1.65
N ALA A 54 12.54 -8.79 1.78
CA ALA A 54 11.54 -9.55 2.53
C ALA A 54 11.51 -9.23 4.03
N ASN A 55 12.62 -8.71 4.58
CA ASN A 55 12.74 -8.36 6.00
C ASN A 55 12.53 -6.86 6.27
N LYS A 56 12.22 -6.02 5.26
CA LYS A 56 11.87 -4.62 5.50
C LYS A 56 10.68 -4.56 6.47
N PRO A 57 10.79 -3.87 7.62
CA PRO A 57 9.68 -3.77 8.55
C PRO A 57 8.54 -2.98 7.90
N ILE A 58 7.33 -3.55 7.94
CA ILE A 58 6.12 -2.86 7.49
C ILE A 58 5.66 -1.93 8.61
N ARG A 59 5.59 -0.63 8.34
CA ARG A 59 5.07 0.35 9.28
C ARG A 59 3.57 0.51 9.11
N TYR A 60 2.82 0.30 10.17
CA TYR A 60 1.38 0.59 10.17
C TYR A 60 1.12 2.11 10.16
N VAL A 61 0.17 2.56 9.34
CA VAL A 61 -0.35 3.93 9.33
C VAL A 61 -1.82 3.95 9.75
N GLU A 62 -2.13 4.78 10.74
CA GLU A 62 -3.53 5.06 11.06
C GLU A 62 -4.18 5.83 9.92
N THR A 63 -5.30 5.31 9.43
CA THR A 63 -6.05 5.86 8.31
C THR A 63 -7.49 6.15 8.73
N ARG A 64 -8.07 7.22 8.20
CA ARG A 64 -9.47 7.54 8.46
C ARG A 64 -10.35 6.43 7.90
N ASN A 65 -11.33 6.01 8.69
CA ASN A 65 -12.25 4.91 8.37
C ASN A 65 -11.57 3.52 8.24
N GLN A 66 -10.40 3.32 8.86
CA GLN A 66 -9.72 2.01 8.86
C GLN A 66 -10.53 0.87 9.50
N SER A 67 -11.54 1.18 10.32
CA SER A 67 -12.46 0.18 10.87
C SER A 67 -13.33 -0.50 9.81
N LEU A 68 -13.40 0.05 8.61
CA LEU A 68 -14.13 -0.51 7.46
C LEU A 68 -13.27 -1.49 6.65
N GLU A 69 -12.14 -1.98 7.20
CA GLU A 69 -11.30 -2.96 6.52
C GLU A 69 -12.11 -4.17 6.00
N ASN A 70 -12.06 -4.40 4.70
CA ASN A 70 -12.82 -5.43 3.97
C ASN A 70 -14.35 -5.27 4.06
N ASP A 71 -14.82 -4.05 4.29
CA ASP A 71 -16.24 -3.69 4.33
C ASP A 71 -16.53 -2.51 3.38
N LEU A 72 -17.81 -2.21 3.20
CA LEU A 72 -18.30 -1.11 2.36
C LEU A 72 -18.64 0.11 3.23
N HIS A 73 -18.33 1.30 2.72
CA HIS A 73 -18.74 2.53 3.36
C HIS A 73 -20.28 2.64 3.40
N PRO A 74 -20.90 2.89 4.57
CA PRO A 74 -22.35 2.71 4.76
C PRO A 74 -23.25 3.64 3.94
N ILE A 75 -22.69 4.75 3.44
CA ILE A 75 -23.43 5.75 2.66
C ILE A 75 -23.15 5.60 1.16
N THR A 76 -21.89 5.38 0.80
CA THR A 76 -21.42 5.45 -0.60
C THR A 76 -21.24 4.09 -1.23
N GLY A 77 -21.17 3.02 -0.42
CA GLY A 77 -20.86 1.67 -0.87
C GLY A 77 -19.43 1.48 -1.35
N VAL A 78 -18.54 2.48 -1.17
CA VAL A 78 -17.13 2.39 -1.57
C VAL A 78 -16.43 1.37 -0.65
N PRO A 79 -15.76 0.33 -1.21
CA PRO A 79 -15.00 -0.63 -0.40
C PRO A 79 -13.80 0.03 0.26
N PHE A 80 -13.43 -0.46 1.43
CA PHE A 80 -12.18 -0.10 2.11
C PHE A 80 -11.29 -1.34 2.23
N GLU A 81 -10.11 -1.29 1.61
CA GLU A 81 -9.19 -2.43 1.53
C GLU A 81 -7.88 -2.13 2.24
N LYS A 82 -7.33 -3.16 2.90
CA LYS A 82 -5.96 -3.11 3.43
C LYS A 82 -4.97 -3.19 2.27
N LYS A 83 -4.04 -2.25 2.23
CA LYS A 83 -2.97 -2.19 1.23
C LYS A 83 -1.60 -2.01 1.87
N ILE A 84 -0.62 -2.64 1.23
CA ILE A 84 0.80 -2.46 1.51
C ILE A 84 1.39 -1.61 0.38
N ILE A 85 2.06 -0.52 0.74
CA ILE A 85 2.52 0.52 -0.18
C ILE A 85 3.99 0.81 0.10
N GLU A 86 4.84 0.81 -0.93
CA GLU A 86 6.21 1.30 -0.81
C GLU A 86 6.23 2.80 -1.13
N LEU A 87 6.70 3.61 -0.18
CA LEU A 87 6.82 5.05 -0.31
C LEU A 87 8.09 5.44 -1.08
N PRO A 88 8.19 6.68 -1.61
CA PRO A 88 9.40 7.14 -2.30
C PRO A 88 10.66 7.14 -1.43
N SER A 89 10.51 7.12 -0.09
CA SER A 89 11.60 6.96 0.86
C SER A 89 12.18 5.53 0.91
N GLY A 90 11.52 4.55 0.26
CA GLY A 90 11.81 3.12 0.37
C GLY A 90 11.18 2.44 1.58
N GLU A 91 10.43 3.19 2.39
CA GLU A 91 9.65 2.66 3.51
C GLU A 91 8.42 1.92 3.00
N VAL A 92 8.11 0.77 3.60
CA VAL A 92 6.88 0.03 3.31
C VAL A 92 5.86 0.31 4.41
N VAL A 93 4.67 0.78 4.03
CA VAL A 93 3.58 1.08 4.95
C VAL A 93 2.37 0.20 4.69
N GLU A 94 1.62 -0.10 5.75
CA GLU A 94 0.31 -0.77 5.68
C GLU A 94 -0.78 0.16 6.21
N GLY A 95 -1.87 0.27 5.46
CA GLY A 95 -3.04 1.06 5.84
C GLY A 95 -4.31 0.57 5.15
N VAL A 96 -5.45 1.18 5.47
CA VAL A 96 -6.75 0.84 4.88
C VAL A 96 -7.26 2.05 4.08
N PHE A 97 -7.57 1.83 2.80
CA PHE A 97 -7.88 2.91 1.85
C PHE A 97 -9.15 2.60 1.05
N PRO A 98 -9.87 3.64 0.57
CA PRO A 98 -11.05 3.45 -0.27
C PRO A 98 -10.68 3.02 -1.69
N GLU A 99 -11.43 2.07 -2.24
CA GLU A 99 -11.37 1.68 -3.65
C GLU A 99 -12.43 2.41 -4.46
N PHE A 100 -12.09 3.59 -4.97
CA PHE A 100 -13.02 4.35 -5.82
C PHE A 100 -13.17 3.72 -7.20
N PRO A 101 -14.36 3.80 -7.83
CA PRO A 101 -14.51 3.59 -9.26
C PRO A 101 -13.70 4.64 -10.04
N VAL A 102 -12.57 4.23 -10.62
CA VAL A 102 -11.67 5.14 -11.35
C VAL A 102 -12.13 5.32 -12.80
N THR A 103 -12.31 6.58 -13.20
CA THR A 103 -12.65 6.90 -14.60
C THR A 103 -11.41 7.03 -15.47
N TYR A 104 -10.37 7.65 -14.91
CA TYR A 104 -9.08 7.88 -15.54
C TYR A 104 -7.98 7.98 -14.48
N GLU A 105 -6.76 7.59 -14.82
CA GLU A 105 -5.62 7.57 -13.90
C GLU A 105 -4.39 8.22 -14.57
N VAL A 106 -3.59 8.92 -13.77
CA VAL A 106 -2.33 9.53 -14.20
C VAL A 106 -1.24 9.18 -13.20
N GLN A 107 -0.12 8.67 -13.72
CA GLN A 107 1.13 8.57 -12.97
C GLN A 107 1.90 9.89 -13.11
N LEU A 108 2.13 10.58 -12.00
CA LEU A 108 3.02 11.72 -11.93
C LEU A 108 4.49 11.26 -11.94
N GLU A 109 5.36 12.12 -12.43
CA GLU A 109 6.80 11.96 -12.26
C GLU A 109 7.20 12.31 -10.82
N GLU A 110 8.22 11.67 -10.26
CA GLU A 110 8.64 11.88 -8.85
C GLU A 110 8.95 13.35 -8.53
N GLN A 111 9.55 14.07 -9.48
CA GLN A 111 9.83 15.50 -9.38
C GLN A 111 8.57 16.36 -9.20
N GLN A 112 7.38 15.82 -9.48
CA GLN A 112 6.10 16.49 -9.32
C GLN A 112 5.40 16.15 -8.00
N TYR A 113 5.92 15.22 -7.19
CA TYR A 113 5.22 14.74 -5.98
C TYR A 113 4.99 15.84 -4.94
N LEU A 114 5.91 16.79 -4.85
CA LEU A 114 5.82 17.93 -3.93
C LEU A 114 5.25 19.21 -4.56
N ASN A 115 4.74 19.14 -5.80
CA ASN A 115 4.03 20.26 -6.40
C ASN A 115 2.69 20.50 -5.71
N SER A 116 2.16 21.72 -5.83
CA SER A 116 0.81 22.05 -5.32
C SER A 116 -0.30 21.25 -5.99
N ASP A 117 -1.47 21.14 -5.34
CA ASP A 117 -2.64 20.46 -5.91
C ASP A 117 -2.98 21.03 -7.28
N ALA A 118 -3.04 22.36 -7.38
CA ALA A 118 -3.32 23.04 -8.64
C ALA A 118 -2.34 22.66 -9.76
N ARG A 119 -1.05 22.47 -9.46
CA ARG A 119 -0.05 22.08 -10.45
C ARG A 119 -0.20 20.61 -10.86
N GLN A 120 -0.37 19.72 -9.90
CA GLN A 120 -0.55 18.30 -10.16
C GLN A 120 -1.83 18.03 -10.94
N PHE A 121 -2.95 18.66 -10.56
CA PHE A 121 -4.23 18.53 -11.25
C PHE A 121 -4.17 19.15 -12.65
N LYS A 122 -3.42 20.25 -12.85
CA LYS A 122 -3.16 20.80 -14.18
C LYS A 122 -2.38 19.83 -15.08
N THR A 123 -1.45 19.07 -14.52
CA THR A 123 -0.78 17.97 -15.26
C THR A 123 -1.79 16.88 -15.59
N ALA A 124 -2.58 16.45 -14.61
CA ALA A 124 -3.53 15.35 -14.79
C ALA A 124 -4.61 15.64 -15.85
N ILE A 125 -5.21 16.83 -15.82
CA ILE A 125 -6.23 17.22 -16.80
C ILE A 125 -5.65 17.41 -18.21
N ARG A 126 -4.39 17.82 -18.33
CA ARG A 126 -3.71 17.89 -19.63
C ARG A 126 -3.51 16.49 -20.21
N ASN A 127 -3.05 15.54 -19.40
CA ASN A 127 -2.87 14.15 -19.83
C ASN A 127 -4.22 13.55 -20.24
N LEU A 128 -5.29 13.76 -19.44
CA LEU A 128 -6.64 13.34 -19.80
C LEU A 128 -7.08 13.94 -21.15
N GLY A 129 -6.87 15.23 -21.37
CA GLY A 129 -7.23 15.88 -22.64
C GLY A 129 -6.50 15.31 -23.85
N GLN A 130 -5.22 14.95 -23.70
CA GLN A 130 -4.45 14.29 -24.75
C GLN A 130 -4.98 12.89 -25.03
N ASP A 131 -5.20 12.08 -24.00
CA ASP A 131 -5.66 10.70 -24.16
C ASP A 131 -7.09 10.63 -24.71
N VAL A 132 -7.96 11.53 -24.26
CA VAL A 132 -9.32 11.68 -24.77
C VAL A 132 -9.31 12.00 -26.26
N GLU A 133 -8.38 12.80 -26.78
CA GLU A 133 -8.33 13.13 -28.22
C GLU A 133 -8.15 11.89 -29.10
N TYR A 134 -7.38 10.90 -28.66
CA TYR A 134 -7.02 9.72 -29.45
C TYR A 134 -7.73 8.42 -29.03
N ASN A 135 -8.49 8.42 -27.92
CA ASN A 135 -9.15 7.22 -27.39
C ASN A 135 -10.68 7.36 -27.38
N LEU A 136 -11.34 6.73 -28.37
CA LEU A 136 -12.80 6.75 -28.50
C LEU A 136 -13.53 6.10 -27.32
N ASP A 137 -12.96 5.08 -26.67
CA ASP A 137 -13.61 4.44 -25.54
C ASP A 137 -13.52 5.29 -24.28
N LEU A 138 -12.43 6.07 -24.14
CA LEU A 138 -12.31 7.07 -23.10
C LEU A 138 -13.27 8.25 -23.35
N GLN A 139 -13.40 8.73 -24.59
CA GLN A 139 -14.36 9.78 -24.94
C GLN A 139 -15.80 9.43 -24.54
N LYS A 140 -16.22 8.17 -24.77
CA LYS A 140 -17.57 7.69 -24.43
C LYS A 140 -17.88 7.70 -22.94
N LYS A 141 -16.88 7.84 -22.06
CA LYS A 141 -17.10 7.96 -20.61
C LYS A 141 -17.60 9.35 -20.20
N PHE A 142 -17.50 10.34 -21.07
CA PHE A 142 -17.80 11.74 -20.77
C PHE A 142 -18.96 12.27 -21.62
N THR A 143 -19.71 13.22 -21.06
CA THR A 143 -20.73 13.95 -21.82
C THR A 143 -20.09 14.98 -22.78
N PRO A 144 -20.80 15.49 -23.79
CA PRO A 144 -20.28 16.55 -24.65
C PRO A 144 -19.77 17.77 -23.89
N GLU A 145 -20.46 18.19 -22.82
CA GLU A 145 -20.08 19.32 -21.96
C GLU A 145 -18.79 19.02 -21.19
N GLN A 146 -18.66 17.81 -20.64
CA GLN A 146 -17.44 17.36 -19.96
C GLN A 146 -16.25 17.28 -20.92
N LEU A 147 -16.46 16.83 -22.16
CA LEU A 147 -15.44 16.83 -23.20
C LEU A 147 -14.98 18.25 -23.55
N GLU A 148 -15.90 19.21 -23.57
CA GLU A 148 -15.55 20.62 -23.75
C GLU A 148 -14.71 21.15 -22.57
N GLN A 149 -15.09 20.85 -21.32
CA GLN A 149 -14.30 21.21 -20.13
C GLN A 149 -12.88 20.63 -20.19
N ILE A 150 -12.76 19.34 -20.50
CA ILE A 150 -11.47 18.66 -20.65
C ILE A 150 -10.62 19.35 -21.71
N LYS A 151 -11.21 19.73 -22.85
CA LYS A 151 -10.51 20.48 -23.92
C LYS A 151 -9.99 21.84 -23.43
N TYR A 152 -10.70 22.50 -22.52
CA TYR A 152 -10.26 23.75 -21.89
C TYR A 152 -9.36 23.53 -20.65
N SER A 153 -8.90 22.30 -20.41
CA SER A 153 -8.10 21.92 -19.23
C SER A 153 -8.81 22.17 -17.90
N GLU A 154 -10.13 22.07 -17.89
CA GLU A 154 -10.98 22.13 -16.71
C GLU A 154 -11.34 20.72 -16.26
N THR A 155 -11.40 20.49 -14.94
CA THR A 155 -11.85 19.18 -14.42
C THR A 155 -13.33 19.02 -14.77
N PRO A 156 -13.73 17.90 -15.40
CA PRO A 156 -15.11 17.73 -15.83
C PRO A 156 -16.09 17.74 -14.65
N ASP A 157 -17.26 18.35 -14.84
CA ASP A 157 -18.27 18.46 -13.80
C ASP A 157 -18.67 17.10 -13.25
N GLY A 158 -18.86 17.04 -11.94
CA GLY A 158 -19.17 15.80 -11.21
C GLY A 158 -17.93 14.99 -10.81
N TYR A 159 -16.73 15.36 -11.26
CA TYR A 159 -15.50 14.66 -10.92
C TYR A 159 -14.56 15.51 -10.05
N VAL A 160 -13.64 14.81 -9.37
CA VAL A 160 -12.49 15.41 -8.67
C VAL A 160 -11.23 14.58 -8.92
N TRP A 161 -10.08 15.22 -8.80
CA TRP A 161 -8.79 14.52 -8.75
C TRP A 161 -8.49 14.06 -7.33
N HIS A 162 -8.42 12.75 -7.16
CA HIS A 162 -8.07 12.07 -5.93
C HIS A 162 -6.59 11.67 -5.94
N HIS A 163 -5.87 12.00 -4.87
CA HIS A 163 -4.53 11.44 -4.61
C HIS A 163 -4.67 10.02 -4.07
N SER A 164 -4.42 9.01 -4.90
CA SER A 164 -4.35 7.62 -4.45
C SER A 164 -3.22 7.43 -3.46
N GLU A 165 -3.39 6.46 -2.57
CA GLU A 165 -2.39 5.96 -1.65
C GLU A 165 -1.11 5.48 -2.35
N GLN A 166 -1.20 5.06 -3.62
CA GLN A 166 -0.04 4.72 -4.45
C GLN A 166 0.76 5.99 -4.83
N PRO A 167 2.10 6.01 -4.63
CA PRO A 167 2.90 7.19 -4.93
C PRO A 167 2.79 7.68 -6.36
N GLY A 168 2.51 8.98 -6.50
CA GLY A 168 2.38 9.66 -7.78
C GLY A 168 1.07 9.39 -8.53
N VAL A 169 0.20 8.53 -8.02
CA VAL A 169 -1.05 8.18 -8.71
C VAL A 169 -2.13 9.21 -8.41
N LEU A 170 -2.65 9.83 -9.46
CA LEU A 170 -3.85 10.66 -9.43
C LEU A 170 -4.99 9.96 -10.17
N GLN A 171 -6.16 9.94 -9.55
CA GLN A 171 -7.35 9.30 -10.11
C GLN A 171 -8.47 10.31 -10.28
N LEU A 172 -9.10 10.31 -11.45
CA LEU A 172 -10.34 11.02 -11.68
C LEU A 172 -11.50 10.13 -11.19
N VAL A 173 -12.16 10.59 -10.13
CA VAL A 173 -13.22 9.84 -9.44
C VAL A 173 -14.47 10.70 -9.27
N ASP A 174 -15.61 10.05 -9.05
CA ASP A 174 -16.87 10.74 -8.75
C ASP A 174 -16.74 11.59 -7.48
N LYS A 175 -17.12 12.86 -7.58
CA LYS A 175 -17.00 13.84 -6.50
C LYS A 175 -17.85 13.49 -5.29
N GLU A 176 -19.07 12.99 -5.50
CA GLU A 176 -19.99 12.68 -4.41
C GLU A 176 -19.49 11.47 -3.61
N LEU A 177 -19.04 10.42 -4.28
CA LEU A 177 -18.43 9.25 -3.65
C LEU A 177 -17.18 9.65 -2.87
N HIS A 178 -16.30 10.45 -3.47
CA HIS A 178 -15.08 10.93 -2.84
C HIS A 178 -15.36 11.72 -1.55
N ASP A 179 -16.21 12.75 -1.64
CA ASP A 179 -16.49 13.66 -0.54
C ASP A 179 -17.21 12.97 0.63
N LYS A 180 -18.10 12.01 0.33
CA LYS A 180 -18.89 11.31 1.35
C LYS A 180 -18.18 10.11 1.97
N SER A 181 -17.16 9.54 1.33
CA SER A 181 -16.47 8.34 1.87
C SER A 181 -15.43 8.67 2.94
N GLY A 182 -14.93 9.92 3.00
CA GLY A 182 -14.05 10.44 4.04
C GLY A 182 -12.84 9.57 4.38
N HIS A 183 -11.66 9.88 3.85
CA HIS A 183 -10.49 8.98 3.93
C HIS A 183 -9.19 9.76 4.15
N THR A 184 -8.11 9.03 4.44
CA THR A 184 -6.75 9.57 4.38
C THR A 184 -6.23 9.44 2.95
N GLY A 185 -6.21 10.55 2.19
CA GLY A 185 -5.66 10.55 0.82
C GLY A 185 -4.15 10.41 0.78
N GLY A 186 -3.61 9.91 -0.33
CA GLY A 186 -2.17 9.64 -0.52
C GLY A 186 -1.27 10.87 -0.46
N ARG A 187 -1.86 12.07 -0.52
CA ARG A 187 -1.15 13.33 -0.26
C ARG A 187 -0.39 13.30 1.07
N ASN A 188 -0.96 12.69 2.11
CA ASN A 188 -0.30 12.55 3.42
C ASN A 188 0.81 11.49 3.45
N LEU A 189 0.84 10.58 2.47
CA LEU A 189 1.81 9.48 2.41
C LEU A 189 3.05 9.85 1.59
N TRP A 190 2.87 10.44 0.41
CA TRP A 190 3.96 10.65 -0.55
C TRP A 190 4.03 12.08 -1.11
N GLY A 191 2.98 12.89 -0.96
CA GLY A 191 2.87 14.21 -1.61
C GLY A 191 3.20 15.42 -0.72
N GLY A 192 3.86 15.23 0.43
CA GLY A 192 4.21 16.32 1.34
C GLY A 192 3.08 16.80 2.28
N GLY A 193 1.94 16.11 2.30
CA GLY A 193 0.86 16.38 3.23
C GLY A 193 0.20 17.76 3.06
N THR A 194 -0.24 18.35 4.17
CA THR A 194 -0.99 19.62 4.19
C THR A 194 -0.15 20.81 3.70
N GLU A 195 1.15 20.83 3.95
CA GLU A 195 2.05 21.94 3.58
C GLU A 195 2.15 22.17 2.07
N HIS A 196 1.81 21.16 1.29
CA HIS A 196 1.91 21.20 -0.16
C HIS A 196 0.57 21.36 -0.86
N ARG A 197 -0.58 21.39 -0.18
CA ARG A 197 -1.90 21.50 -0.84
C ARG A 197 -2.07 22.81 -1.62
#